data_AF-A0A950E907-F1
#
_entry.id   AF-A0A950E907-F1
#
_cell.length_a   1.000
_cell.length_b   1.000
_cell.length_c   1.000
_cell.angle_alpha   90.00
_cell.angle_beta   90.00
_cell.angle_gamma   90.00
#
_symmetry.space_group_name_H-M   'P 1'
#
loop_
_entity.id
_entity.type
_entity.pdbx_description
1 polymer ?
#
loop_
_entity_poly.entity_id
_entity_poly.type
_entity_poly.pdbx_seq_one_letter_code
_entity_poly.pdbx_strand_id
1 'polypeptide(L)'
;MRSDADTFIATATDLLKSERYTTLGMALMALTGRRPAEIFFSAKFSLPEKKLPFPALIFEGQLKTRNAQGTSFEPYPIPVLAAPKRVLAAFERLRSIRKPIPMPSALISAPRTLSITR
;
A
#
# COMPACT_ATOMS: atom_id res chain seq x y z
N MET A 1 6.57 -29.12 -14.23
CA MET A 1 6.11 -29.02 -12.84
C MET A 1 6.32 -27.56 -12.41
N ARG A 2 5.29 -26.86 -11.89
CA ARG A 2 5.50 -25.50 -11.37
C ARG A 2 6.26 -25.58 -10.06
N SER A 3 7.12 -24.61 -9.77
CA SER A 3 7.78 -24.53 -8.47
C SER A 3 6.79 -24.10 -7.37
N ASP A 4 7.15 -24.29 -6.11
CA ASP A 4 6.36 -23.79 -4.97
C ASP A 4 6.22 -22.27 -5.01
N ALA A 5 7.26 -21.56 -5.45
CA ALA A 5 7.26 -20.12 -5.64
C ALA A 5 6.26 -19.68 -6.73
N ASP A 6 6.24 -20.38 -7.87
CA ASP A 6 5.28 -20.09 -8.94
C ASP A 6 3.83 -20.34 -8.48
N THR A 7 3.63 -21.38 -7.68
CA THR A 7 2.32 -21.72 -7.11
C THR A 7 1.86 -20.67 -6.10
N PHE A 8 2.77 -20.16 -5.28
CA PHE A 8 2.51 -19.05 -4.36
C PHE A 8 2.08 -17.78 -5.12
N ILE A 9 2.84 -17.39 -6.14
CA ILE A 9 2.54 -16.20 -6.95
C ILE A 9 1.21 -16.37 -7.69
N ALA A 10 0.95 -17.55 -8.26
CA ALA A 10 -0.31 -17.85 -8.94
C ALA A 10 -1.50 -17.74 -7.98
N THR A 11 -1.38 -18.30 -6.78
CA THR A 11 -2.41 -18.24 -5.74
C THR A 11 -2.68 -16.80 -5.32
N ALA A 12 -1.64 -16.03 -4.99
CA ALA A 12 -1.80 -14.63 -4.61
C ALA A 12 -2.42 -13.79 -5.75
N THR A 13 -2.03 -14.08 -7.00
CA THR A 13 -2.59 -13.41 -8.19
C THR A 13 -4.07 -13.72 -8.38
N ASP A 14 -4.51 -14.95 -8.11
CA ASP A 14 -5.92 -15.32 -8.18
C ASP A 14 -6.74 -14.65 -7.07
N LEU A 15 -6.20 -14.61 -5.85
CA LEU A 15 -6.82 -13.95 -4.69
C LEU A 15 -7.02 -12.43 -4.86
N LEU A 16 -6.36 -11.78 -5.83
CA LEU A 16 -6.68 -10.39 -6.21
C LEU A 16 -8.13 -10.22 -6.70
N LYS A 17 -8.83 -11.29 -7.08
CA LYS A 17 -10.24 -11.28 -7.46
C LYS A 17 -11.20 -11.33 -6.27
N SER A 18 -10.70 -11.49 -5.05
CA SER A 18 -11.54 -11.60 -3.86
C SER A 18 -12.22 -10.27 -3.54
N GLU A 19 -13.52 -10.33 -3.26
CA GLU A 19 -14.31 -9.20 -2.73
C GLU A 19 -14.14 -9.04 -1.20
N ARG A 20 -13.54 -10.02 -0.53
CA ARG A 20 -13.23 -9.92 0.91
C ARG A 20 -12.04 -9.00 1.12
N TYR A 21 -12.25 -7.92 1.88
CA TYR A 21 -11.24 -6.89 2.20
C TYR A 21 -9.92 -7.47 2.71
N THR A 22 -9.97 -8.41 3.66
CA THR A 22 -8.78 -9.01 4.27
C THR A 22 -8.03 -9.91 3.29
N THR A 23 -8.73 -10.75 2.55
CA THR A 23 -8.14 -11.64 1.52
C THR A 23 -7.46 -10.83 0.42
N LEU A 24 -8.13 -9.77 -0.07
CA LEU A 24 -7.57 -8.87 -1.06
C LEU A 24 -6.31 -8.16 -0.54
N GLY A 25 -6.35 -7.68 0.71
CA GLY A 25 -5.19 -7.08 1.36
C GLY A 25 -4.00 -8.04 1.50
N MET A 26 -4.24 -9.29 1.93
CA MET A 26 -3.18 -10.30 2.02
C MET A 26 -2.55 -10.64 0.66
N ALA A 27 -3.37 -10.73 -0.39
CA ALA A 27 -2.89 -10.93 -1.75
C ALA A 27 -1.99 -9.77 -2.21
N LEU A 28 -2.39 -8.52 -1.92
CA LEU A 28 -1.58 -7.34 -2.21
C LEU A 28 -0.27 -7.32 -1.42
N MET A 29 -0.28 -7.72 -0.13
CA MET A 29 0.95 -7.87 0.65
C MET A 29 1.90 -8.89 0.02
N ALA A 30 1.39 -10.07 -0.36
CA ALA A 30 2.19 -11.13 -0.97
C ALA A 30 2.85 -10.70 -2.29
N LEU A 31 2.15 -9.89 -3.10
CA LEU A 31 2.63 -9.49 -4.44
C LEU A 31 3.51 -8.23 -4.45
N THR A 32 3.52 -7.43 -3.37
CA THR A 32 4.25 -6.15 -3.27
C THR A 32 5.30 -6.12 -2.16
N GLY A 33 5.27 -7.09 -1.24
CA GLY A 33 6.11 -7.12 -0.05
C GLY A 33 5.89 -5.95 0.90
N ARG A 34 4.78 -5.22 0.80
CA ARG A 34 4.45 -4.10 1.69
C ARG A 34 3.82 -4.58 3.00
N ARG A 35 4.01 -3.79 4.06
CA ARG A 35 3.51 -4.11 5.40
C ARG A 35 1.98 -4.03 5.44
N PRO A 36 1.31 -4.78 6.35
CA PRO A 36 -0.14 -4.70 6.50
C PRO A 36 -0.62 -3.25 6.72
N ALA A 37 0.04 -2.53 7.63
CA ALA A 37 -0.31 -1.15 7.94
C ALA A 37 -0.12 -0.18 6.75
N GLU A 38 0.82 -0.49 5.84
CA GLU A 38 0.98 0.29 4.62
C GLU A 38 -0.18 0.02 3.68
N ILE A 39 -0.41 -1.26 3.33
CA ILE A 39 -1.48 -1.67 2.40
C ILE A 39 -2.85 -1.14 2.83
N PHE A 40 -3.20 -1.26 4.11
CA PHE A 40 -4.53 -0.89 4.57
C PHE A 40 -4.72 0.60 4.87
N PHE A 41 -3.65 1.39 5.05
CA PHE A 41 -3.79 2.77 5.54
C PHE A 41 -2.96 3.81 4.78
N SER A 42 -1.64 3.66 4.67
CA SER A 42 -0.76 4.74 4.18
C SER A 42 -0.31 4.61 2.73
N ALA A 43 -0.31 3.41 2.16
CA ALA A 43 0.21 3.16 0.83
C ALA A 43 -0.52 3.98 -0.24
N LYS A 44 0.25 4.52 -1.18
CA LYS A 44 -0.24 4.96 -2.48
C LYS A 44 0.58 4.25 -3.55
N PHE A 45 -0.09 3.81 -4.61
CA PHE A 45 0.57 3.19 -5.76
C PHE A 45 0.26 3.95 -7.04
N SER A 46 1.25 4.06 -7.91
CA SER A 46 1.07 4.55 -9.28
C SER A 46 1.93 3.74 -10.25
N LEU A 47 1.63 3.86 -11.54
CA LEU A 47 2.49 3.29 -12.57
C LEU A 47 3.73 4.19 -12.75
N PRO A 48 4.92 3.61 -13.01
CA PRO A 48 6.09 4.42 -13.33
C PRO A 48 5.88 5.15 -14.68
N GLU A 49 6.35 6.40 -14.76
CA GLU A 49 6.27 7.21 -15.98
C GLU A 49 7.03 6.59 -17.16
N LYS A 50 8.14 5.91 -16.85
CA LYS A 50 8.99 5.22 -17.81
C LYS A 50 8.93 3.72 -17.56
N LYS A 51 9.02 2.94 -18.64
CA LYS A 51 9.10 1.48 -18.55
C LYS A 51 10.40 1.08 -17.84
N LEU A 52 10.27 0.32 -16.75
CA LEU A 52 11.39 -0.25 -16.00
C LEU A 52 11.74 -1.65 -16.53
N PRO A 53 12.98 -2.15 -16.28
CA PRO A 53 13.41 -3.47 -16.74
C PRO A 53 12.70 -4.64 -16.02
N PHE A 54 11.85 -4.35 -15.04
CA PHE A 54 11.06 -5.32 -14.29
C PHE A 54 9.64 -4.79 -14.04
N PRO A 55 8.65 -5.67 -13.77
CA PRO A 55 7.31 -5.26 -13.36
C PRO A 55 7.38 -4.46 -12.05
N ALA A 56 6.88 -3.22 -12.06
CA ALA A 56 7.02 -2.32 -10.94
C ALA A 56 5.81 -1.40 -10.74
N LEU A 57 5.67 -0.92 -9.51
CA LEU A 57 4.82 0.20 -9.12
C LEU A 57 5.68 1.25 -8.42
N ILE A 58 5.28 2.51 -8.52
CA ILE A 58 5.81 3.56 -7.64
C ILE A 58 5.04 3.49 -6.32
N PHE A 59 5.75 3.50 -5.20
CA PHE A 59 5.19 3.40 -3.87
C PHE A 59 5.52 4.63 -3.03
N GLU A 60 4.51 5.16 -2.35
CA GLU A 60 4.60 6.21 -1.34
C GLU A 60 3.94 5.72 -0.04
N GLY A 61 4.34 6.29 1.10
CA GLY A 61 3.73 6.01 2.41
C GLY A 61 4.45 4.94 3.22
N GLN A 62 5.78 4.82 3.04
CA GLN A 62 6.65 3.95 3.83
C GLN A 62 6.51 4.28 5.33
N LEU A 63 6.24 3.24 6.14
CA LEU A 63 6.20 3.37 7.59
C LEU A 63 7.56 3.03 8.23
N LYS A 64 7.67 3.32 9.53
CA LYS A 64 8.85 3.03 10.38
C LYS A 64 10.16 3.70 9.94
N THR A 65 10.07 4.87 9.29
CA THR A 65 11.26 5.67 8.92
C THR A 65 11.89 6.37 10.11
N ARG A 66 11.11 6.68 11.17
CA ARG A 66 11.56 7.43 12.37
C ARG A 66 12.25 8.77 12.03
N ASN A 67 11.95 9.35 10.85
CA ASN A 67 12.64 10.51 10.29
C ASN A 67 14.17 10.40 10.36
N ALA A 68 14.69 9.17 10.25
CA ALA A 68 16.12 8.94 10.35
C ALA A 68 16.83 9.57 9.14
N GLN A 69 18.03 10.08 9.37
CA GLN A 69 18.84 10.67 8.31
C GLN A 69 19.09 9.59 7.22
N GLY A 70 18.70 9.88 5.98
CA GLY A 70 18.76 8.94 4.86
C GLY A 70 17.44 8.20 4.53
N THR A 71 16.37 8.40 5.29
CA THR A 71 15.04 7.91 4.87
C THR A 71 14.42 8.85 3.85
N SER A 72 14.25 8.36 2.63
CA SER A 72 13.49 9.07 1.60
C SER A 72 11.99 8.93 1.85
N PHE A 73 11.29 10.06 1.88
CA PHE A 73 9.83 10.12 1.83
C PHE A 73 9.31 10.24 0.40
N GLU A 74 10.21 10.40 -0.57
CA GLU A 74 9.86 10.49 -1.97
C GLU A 74 9.32 9.14 -2.48
N PRO A 75 8.33 9.16 -3.39
CA PRO A 75 7.87 7.96 -4.05
C PRO A 75 9.00 7.23 -4.77
N TYR A 76 9.08 5.90 -4.63
CA TYR A 76 10.15 5.09 -5.22
C TYR A 76 9.63 3.81 -5.87
N PRO A 77 10.31 3.26 -6.89
CA PRO A 77 9.86 2.04 -7.55
C PRO A 77 10.04 0.82 -6.64
N ILE A 78 9.02 -0.03 -6.61
CA ILE A 78 9.06 -1.37 -5.99
C ILE A 78 8.79 -2.43 -7.05
N PRO A 79 9.47 -3.59 -7.02
CA PRO A 79 9.12 -4.72 -7.86
C PRO A 79 7.77 -5.30 -7.42
N VAL A 80 7.02 -5.85 -8.37
CA VAL A 80 5.77 -6.57 -8.11
C VAL A 80 5.78 -7.94 -8.78
N LEU A 81 5.17 -8.93 -8.12
CA LEU A 81 5.17 -10.33 -8.59
C LEU A 81 4.02 -10.66 -9.56
N ALA A 82 3.23 -9.66 -9.95
CA ALA A 82 2.14 -9.79 -10.92
C ALA A 82 2.09 -8.57 -11.85
N ALA A 83 1.26 -8.62 -12.89
CA ALA A 83 1.10 -7.50 -13.82
C ALA A 83 0.77 -6.19 -13.07
N PRO A 84 1.58 -5.10 -13.21
CA PRO A 84 1.43 -3.90 -12.38
C PRO A 84 0.04 -3.28 -12.43
N LYS A 85 -0.56 -3.22 -13.63
CA LYS A 85 -1.93 -2.72 -13.84
C LYS A 85 -2.97 -3.54 -13.04
N ARG A 86 -2.78 -4.85 -12.92
CA ARG A 86 -3.69 -5.73 -12.18
C ARG A 86 -3.56 -5.52 -10.67
N VAL A 87 -2.33 -5.36 -10.18
CA VAL A 87 -2.06 -5.03 -8.77
C VAL A 87 -2.66 -3.67 -8.42
N LEU A 88 -2.43 -2.65 -9.24
CA LEU A 88 -2.98 -1.31 -9.03
C LEU A 88 -4.51 -1.33 -9.02
N ALA A 89 -5.15 -1.95 -10.01
CA ALA A 89 -6.62 -2.06 -10.04
C ALA A 89 -7.19 -2.78 -8.81
N ALA A 90 -6.49 -3.82 -8.31
CA ALA A 90 -6.87 -4.52 -7.10
C ALA A 90 -6.72 -3.66 -5.84
N PHE A 91 -5.67 -2.84 -5.80
CA PHE A 91 -5.46 -1.88 -4.73
C PHE A 91 -6.57 -0.81 -4.70
N GLU A 92 -6.95 -0.26 -5.86
CA GLU A 92 -8.06 0.70 -5.93
C GLU A 92 -9.39 0.07 -5.46
N ARG A 93 -9.66 -1.19 -5.83
CA ARG A 93 -10.82 -1.93 -5.28
C ARG A 93 -10.75 -2.10 -3.77
N LEU A 94 -9.57 -2.41 -3.22
CA LEU A 94 -9.40 -2.49 -1.76
C LEU A 94 -9.77 -1.15 -1.10
N ARG A 95 -9.34 -0.03 -1.68
CA ARG A 95 -9.66 1.32 -1.20
C ARG A 95 -11.16 1.64 -1.31
N SER A 96 -11.84 1.18 -2.36
CA SER A 96 -13.29 1.41 -2.52
C SER A 96 -14.17 0.60 -1.57
N ILE A 97 -13.72 -0.58 -1.12
CA ILE A 97 -14.47 -1.40 -0.15
C ILE A 97 -14.63 -0.66 1.19
N ARG A 98 -13.60 0.10 1.59
CA ARG A 98 -13.62 0.88 2.82
C ARG A 98 -14.17 2.28 2.55
N LYS A 99 -15.43 2.52 2.89
CA LYS A 99 -15.94 3.90 3.01
C LYS A 99 -15.15 4.63 4.10
N PRO A 100 -14.77 5.92 3.92
CA PRO A 100 -14.21 6.71 4.99
C PRO A 100 -15.16 6.68 6.19
N ILE A 101 -14.64 6.41 7.39
CA ILE A 101 -15.38 6.74 8.61
C ILE A 101 -15.44 8.27 8.62
N PRO A 102 -16.64 8.90 8.63
CA PRO A 102 -16.72 10.34 8.76
C PRO A 102 -16.04 10.74 10.06
N MET A 103 -14.95 11.50 9.98
CA MET A 103 -14.37 12.11 11.17
C MET A 103 -15.33 13.23 11.60
N PRO A 104 -15.79 13.27 12.87
CA PRO A 104 -16.62 14.37 13.33
C PRO A 104 -15.83 15.68 13.24
N SER A 105 -16.45 16.73 12.68
CA SER A 105 -15.85 18.05 12.42
C SER A 105 -15.30 18.75 13.67
N ALA A 106 -15.64 18.27 14.86
CA ALA A 106 -15.26 18.83 16.16
C ALA A 106 -13.76 18.75 16.50
N LEU A 107 -12.94 18.01 15.74
CA LEU A 107 -11.49 17.89 15.98
C LEU A 107 -10.63 18.87 15.15
N ILE A 108 -11.24 19.70 14.30
CA ILE A 108 -10.51 20.56 13.35
C ILE A 108 -10.17 21.94 13.93
N SER A 109 -10.78 22.37 15.05
CA SER A 109 -10.75 23.79 15.48
C SER A 109 -10.17 24.09 16.86
N ALA A 110 -9.37 23.22 17.48
CA ALA A 110 -8.71 23.56 18.75
C ALA A 110 -7.25 23.97 18.51
N PRO A 111 -6.86 25.26 18.66
CA PRO A 111 -5.45 25.63 18.71
C PRO A 111 -4.80 24.95 19.94
N ARG A 112 -3.73 24.18 19.70
CA ARG A 112 -2.93 23.60 20.78
C ARG A 112 -2.10 24.70 21.45
N THR A 113 -2.66 25.38 22.44
CA THR A 113 -1.88 26.23 23.33
C THR A 113 -1.15 25.33 24.34
N LEU A 114 0.13 25.07 24.09
CA LEU A 114 1.03 24.47 25.08
C LEU A 114 1.56 25.59 25.98
N SER A 115 0.89 25.84 27.09
CA SER A 115 1.46 26.61 28.20
C SER A 115 2.29 25.67 29.08
N ILE A 116 3.61 25.70 28.88
CA ILE A 116 4.58 25.14 29.82
C ILE A 116 4.86 26.24 30.85
N THR A 117 4.36 26.08 32.07
CA THR A 117 4.78 26.90 33.21
C THR A 117 5.96 26.20 33.88
N ARG A 118 7.04 26.95 34.12
CA ARG A 118 8.23 26.52 34.88
C ARG A 118 7.94 26.42 36.36
#